data_AF-A0A0T2ZLC1-F1
#
_entry.id   AF-A0A0T2ZLC1-F1
#
_cell.length_a   1.000
_cell.length_b   1.000
_cell.length_c   1.000
_cell.angle_alpha   90.00
_cell.angle_beta   90.00
_cell.angle_gamma   90.00
#
_symmetry.space_group_name_H-M   'P 1'
#
loop_
_entity.id
_entity.type
_entity.pdbx_description
1 polymer ?
#
loop_
_entity_poly.entity_id
_entity_poly.type
_entity_poly.pdbx_seq_one_letter_code
_entity_poly.pdbx_strand_id
1 'polypeptide(L)'
;MEMNTGAILTAMVLGVMLTGAASWVVSGLYRRRMLALMRRSPPPDPAQPVAATRAPAPARPAVMLDAGANQRASWRYLFAVSALSLLIGVTQSVLALLFIYGSELLSVGRALTLGAVYAWPMALTWGLVRRWSWLRTLGAIGLYLLAMLALTWWRSVSPQPLTTSLGWLGGLVLIPVLVTLVIGASGRIRAVAPYLLPIFMLLAASSVLALQLLVSGVDDPPRWLITLVGTVGAWPAIVLMALAPWLLLAWPAWAIARALARAYRGKRFSDLWYLLAAYWLVVLGASALPSLQGVGLIALTQFIPWLWIPLVAWGLRGWLAPRGVPPTLLVLRVFQQDAGVQALFDRVVERWRHSGNTVLIAGTDLLSRTIDPDDVFTFLNGRLAERFVANEAQVAERLRDFDLDPDPDGRYRVNECYCFDSTWQQALAALVAQADVVLMDLRGFQARNQGCRHELGVLATAPHLQRVVLLFDGNTDRHTALADLVGAPEGRVVWVEAGRLEQKRVAQIVGALLRDQR
;
A
#
# COMPACT_ATOMS: atom_id res chain seq x y z
N MET A 1 -34.85 15.99 -9.58
CA MET A 1 -33.53 16.26 -10.17
C MET A 1 -33.02 14.96 -10.76
N GLU A 2 -33.20 14.74 -12.06
CA GLU A 2 -32.66 13.55 -12.71
C GLU A 2 -31.13 13.64 -12.73
N MET A 3 -30.46 12.67 -12.13
CA MET A 3 -29.01 12.62 -12.10
C MET A 3 -28.50 12.13 -13.46
N ASN A 4 -27.91 13.03 -14.25
CA ASN A 4 -27.32 12.69 -15.54
C ASN A 4 -26.09 11.77 -15.34
N THR A 5 -26.15 10.50 -15.75
CA THR A 5 -25.03 9.55 -15.64
C THR A 5 -23.76 10.04 -16.32
N GLY A 6 -23.88 10.83 -17.40
CA GLY A 6 -22.74 11.48 -18.04
C GLY A 6 -22.01 12.40 -17.05
N ALA A 7 -22.75 13.18 -16.27
CA ALA A 7 -22.18 14.05 -15.25
C ALA A 7 -21.44 13.25 -14.16
N ILE A 8 -22.03 12.17 -13.67
CA ILE A 8 -21.41 11.35 -12.61
C ILE A 8 -20.16 10.63 -13.14
N LEU A 9 -20.20 10.13 -14.38
CA LEU A 9 -19.03 9.56 -15.05
C LEU A 9 -17.93 10.63 -15.21
N THR A 10 -18.29 11.86 -15.62
CA THR A 10 -17.34 12.98 -15.69
C THR A 10 -16.73 13.28 -14.32
N ALA A 11 -17.53 13.31 -13.25
CA ALA A 11 -17.04 13.52 -11.89
C ALA A 11 -16.04 12.42 -11.49
N MET A 12 -16.35 11.16 -11.78
CA MET A 12 -15.47 10.03 -11.49
C MET A 12 -14.16 10.16 -12.28
N VAL A 13 -14.21 10.36 -13.60
CA VAL A 13 -13.01 10.48 -14.45
C VAL A 13 -12.15 11.66 -13.98
N LEU A 14 -12.76 12.82 -13.73
CA LEU A 14 -12.06 14.00 -13.22
C LEU A 14 -11.41 13.71 -11.85
N GLY A 15 -12.13 13.08 -10.93
CA GLY A 15 -11.61 12.69 -9.62
C GLY A 15 -10.41 11.75 -9.73
N VAL A 16 -10.43 10.76 -10.62
CA VAL A 16 -9.28 9.86 -10.85
C VAL A 16 -8.09 10.61 -11.44
N MET A 17 -8.31 11.47 -12.44
CA MET A 17 -7.23 12.23 -13.09
C MET A 17 -6.58 13.20 -12.10
N LEU A 18 -7.38 13.93 -11.33
CA LEU A 18 -6.90 14.82 -10.27
C LEU A 18 -6.13 14.04 -9.19
N THR A 19 -6.63 12.86 -8.79
CA THR A 19 -5.94 11.99 -7.84
C THR A 19 -4.57 11.57 -8.38
N GLY A 20 -4.50 11.13 -9.63
CA GLY A 20 -3.24 10.73 -10.27
C GLY A 20 -2.24 11.88 -10.34
N ALA A 21 -2.69 13.05 -10.80
CA ALA A 21 -1.87 14.26 -10.92
C ALA A 21 -1.38 14.74 -9.54
N ALA A 22 -2.28 14.88 -8.56
CA ALA A 22 -1.93 15.32 -7.22
C ALA A 22 -0.97 14.33 -6.53
N SER A 23 -1.19 13.02 -6.69
CA SER A 23 -0.30 12.00 -6.13
C SER A 23 1.10 12.07 -6.74
N TRP A 24 1.20 12.32 -8.05
CA TRP A 24 2.48 12.52 -8.72
C TRP A 24 3.21 13.76 -8.19
N VAL A 25 2.49 14.89 -8.03
CA VAL A 25 3.05 16.12 -7.46
C VAL A 25 3.49 15.93 -6.01
N VAL A 26 2.60 15.42 -5.14
CA VAL A 26 2.88 15.22 -3.70
C VAL A 26 4.04 14.27 -3.50
N SER A 27 4.07 13.13 -4.19
CA SER A 27 5.19 12.17 -4.09
C SER A 27 6.51 12.76 -4.63
N GLY A 28 6.45 13.58 -5.68
CA GLY A 28 7.61 14.29 -6.22
C GLY A 28 8.18 15.32 -5.25
N LEU A 29 7.32 16.15 -4.66
CA LEU A 29 7.71 17.15 -3.66
C LEU A 29 8.23 16.50 -2.38
N TYR A 30 7.56 15.46 -1.90
CA TYR A 30 8.01 14.65 -0.75
C TYR A 30 9.44 14.15 -0.98
N ARG A 31 9.70 13.49 -2.12
CA ARG A 31 11.02 12.97 -2.46
C ARG A 31 12.08 14.07 -2.53
N ARG A 32 11.77 15.20 -3.18
CA ARG A 32 12.68 16.36 -3.26
C ARG A 32 13.03 16.89 -1.86
N ARG A 33 12.03 17.02 -0.99
CA ARG A 33 12.25 17.52 0.37
C ARG A 33 13.04 16.54 1.23
N MET A 34 12.74 15.25 1.13
CA MET A 34 13.48 14.18 1.80
C MET A 34 14.96 14.16 1.37
N LEU A 35 15.23 14.26 0.07
CA LEU A 35 16.59 14.36 -0.47
C LEU A 35 17.33 15.60 0.04
N ALA A 36 16.63 16.74 0.11
CA ALA A 36 17.22 17.97 0.64
C ALA A 36 17.56 17.86 2.14
N LEU A 37 16.76 17.12 2.92
CA LEU A 37 17.03 16.86 4.33
C LEU A 37 18.17 15.86 4.51
N MET A 38 18.18 14.74 3.76
CA MET A 38 19.27 13.74 3.82
C MET A 38 20.64 14.32 3.49
N ARG A 39 20.71 15.33 2.62
CA ARG A 39 21.97 16.03 2.27
C ARG A 39 22.42 17.06 3.30
N ARG A 40 21.54 17.47 4.22
CA ARG A 40 21.91 18.39 5.29
C ARG A 40 22.53 17.56 6.39
N SER A 41 23.79 17.82 6.72
CA SER A 41 24.41 17.29 7.93
C SER A 41 24.44 18.42 8.96
N PRO A 42 23.41 18.57 9.81
CA PRO A 42 23.50 19.52 10.91
C PRO A 42 24.73 19.17 11.76
N PRO A 43 25.53 20.16 12.19
CA PRO A 43 26.68 19.90 13.04
C PRO A 43 26.24 19.19 14.31
N PRO A 44 27.01 18.21 14.81
CA PRO A 44 26.70 17.56 16.08
C PRO A 44 26.62 18.62 17.18
N ASP A 45 25.56 18.57 17.99
CA ASP A 45 25.35 19.53 19.08
C ASP A 45 26.45 19.36 20.14
N PRO A 46 27.35 20.36 20.32
CA PRO A 46 28.47 20.24 21.25
C PRO A 46 28.04 20.24 22.73
N ALA A 47 26.78 20.58 23.03
CA ALA A 47 26.27 20.62 24.41
C ALA A 47 25.80 19.25 24.92
N GLN A 48 25.79 18.21 24.08
CA GLN A 48 25.29 16.89 24.47
C GLN A 48 26.44 15.94 24.84
N PRO A 49 26.43 15.37 26.06
CA PRO A 49 27.44 14.40 26.44
C PRO A 49 27.36 13.18 25.53
N VAL A 50 28.52 12.74 25.03
CA VAL A 50 28.69 11.42 24.41
C VAL A 50 28.13 10.40 25.40
N ALA A 51 27.11 9.64 24.99
CA ALA A 51 26.45 8.73 25.90
C ALA A 51 27.48 7.73 26.45
N ALA A 52 27.58 7.66 27.77
CA ALA A 52 28.38 6.66 28.45
C ALA A 52 27.98 5.26 27.98
N THR A 53 28.96 4.38 27.85
CA THR A 53 28.84 2.96 27.49
C THR A 53 27.62 2.35 28.17
N ARG A 54 26.54 2.15 27.42
CA ARG A 54 25.32 1.53 27.97
C ARG A 54 25.66 0.12 28.41
N ALA A 55 25.17 -0.25 29.60
CA ALA A 55 25.20 -1.63 30.07
C ALA A 55 24.64 -2.55 28.98
N PRO A 56 25.24 -3.73 28.77
CA PRO A 56 24.79 -4.68 27.76
C PRO A 56 23.29 -4.95 27.97
N ALA A 57 22.52 -4.79 26.89
CA ALA A 57 21.10 -5.11 26.91
C ALA A 57 20.91 -6.56 27.41
N PRO A 58 19.88 -6.82 28.23
CA PRO A 58 19.62 -8.17 28.71
C PRO A 58 19.52 -9.14 27.53
N ALA A 59 20.15 -10.31 27.67
CA ALA A 59 20.16 -11.34 26.64
C ALA A 59 18.72 -11.67 26.22
N ARG A 60 18.37 -11.36 24.97
CA ARG A 60 17.04 -11.67 24.44
C ARG A 60 16.96 -13.17 24.18
N PRO A 61 15.87 -13.84 24.59
CA PRO A 61 15.68 -15.25 24.27
C PRO A 61 15.62 -15.41 22.75
N ALA A 62 16.21 -16.49 22.24
CA ALA A 62 16.16 -16.81 20.82
C ALA A 62 14.69 -16.97 20.38
N VAL A 63 14.30 -16.17 19.40
CA VAL A 63 12.98 -16.23 18.74
C VAL A 63 12.97 -17.38 17.73
N MET A 64 11.89 -18.16 17.71
CA MET A 64 11.74 -19.26 16.75
C MET A 64 11.50 -18.74 15.33
N LEU A 65 12.31 -19.22 14.38
CA LEU A 65 12.18 -18.92 12.96
C LEU A 65 11.38 -20.03 12.25
N ASP A 66 10.07 -19.84 12.11
CA ASP A 66 9.16 -20.85 11.52
C ASP A 66 8.65 -20.43 10.11
N ALA A 67 9.27 -21.01 9.07
CA ALA A 67 8.82 -20.88 7.69
C ALA A 67 7.40 -21.43 7.44
N GLY A 68 6.99 -22.47 8.17
CA GLY A 68 5.65 -23.03 8.10
C GLY A 68 4.60 -22.06 8.67
N ALA A 69 4.90 -21.37 9.77
CA ALA A 69 4.03 -20.31 10.30
C ALA A 69 3.86 -19.16 9.31
N ASN A 70 4.93 -18.73 8.65
CA ASN A 70 4.87 -17.73 7.60
C ASN A 70 3.93 -18.14 6.45
N GLN A 71 4.09 -19.37 5.95
CA GLN A 71 3.24 -19.89 4.88
C GLN A 71 1.78 -19.98 5.31
N ARG A 72 1.50 -20.50 6.51
CA ARG A 72 0.14 -20.56 7.06
C ARG A 72 -0.47 -19.17 7.20
N ALA A 73 0.25 -18.19 7.72
CA ALA A 73 -0.22 -16.81 7.84
C ALA A 73 -0.55 -16.20 6.47
N SER A 74 0.34 -16.38 5.49
CA SER A 74 0.10 -15.91 4.10
C SER A 74 -1.12 -16.58 3.46
N TRP A 75 -1.31 -17.89 3.64
CA TRP A 75 -2.47 -18.61 3.15
C TRP A 75 -3.77 -18.19 3.83
N ARG A 76 -3.76 -18.00 5.15
CA ARG A 76 -4.92 -17.51 5.91
C ARG A 76 -5.35 -16.13 5.43
N TYR A 77 -4.39 -15.23 5.20
CA TYR A 77 -4.66 -13.91 4.67
C TYR A 77 -5.26 -13.97 3.26
N LEU A 78 -4.68 -14.77 2.35
CA LEU A 78 -5.20 -14.97 1.00
C LEU A 78 -6.61 -15.58 1.01
N PHE A 79 -6.86 -16.54 1.88
CA PHE A 79 -8.18 -17.13 2.08
C PHE A 79 -9.18 -16.08 2.56
N ALA A 80 -8.83 -15.25 3.55
CA ALA A 80 -9.69 -14.19 4.06
C ALA A 80 -10.10 -13.19 2.96
N VAL A 81 -9.14 -12.66 2.19
CA VAL A 81 -9.45 -11.70 1.12
C VAL A 81 -10.26 -12.34 -0.01
N SER A 82 -10.06 -13.64 -0.26
CA SER A 82 -10.81 -14.39 -1.28
C SER A 82 -12.26 -14.63 -0.83
N ALA A 83 -12.45 -15.13 0.39
CA ALA A 83 -13.76 -15.33 1.00
C ALA A 83 -14.54 -14.02 1.11
N LEU A 84 -13.88 -12.93 1.50
CA LEU A 84 -14.47 -11.60 1.52
C LEU A 84 -14.87 -11.12 0.12
N SER A 85 -14.02 -11.31 -0.88
CA SER A 85 -14.36 -10.92 -2.27
C SER A 85 -15.58 -11.67 -2.79
N LEU A 86 -15.69 -12.97 -2.46
CA LEU A 86 -16.86 -13.77 -2.77
C LEU A 86 -18.10 -13.31 -2.00
N LEU A 87 -17.97 -13.00 -0.71
CA LEU A 87 -19.06 -12.48 0.11
C LEU A 87 -19.60 -11.16 -0.45
N ILE A 88 -18.70 -10.24 -0.82
CA ILE A 88 -19.06 -8.97 -1.46
C ILE A 88 -19.76 -9.24 -2.80
N GLY A 89 -19.19 -10.09 -3.65
CA GLY A 89 -19.78 -10.43 -4.95
C GLY A 89 -21.17 -11.05 -4.84
N VAL A 90 -21.37 -12.02 -3.92
CA VAL A 90 -22.68 -12.64 -3.67
C VAL A 90 -23.67 -11.64 -3.10
N THR A 91 -23.26 -10.80 -2.14
CA THR A 91 -24.15 -9.76 -1.58
C THR A 91 -24.55 -8.75 -2.66
N GLN A 92 -23.60 -8.29 -3.47
CA GLN A 92 -23.84 -7.40 -4.61
C GLN A 92 -24.82 -8.04 -5.59
N SER A 93 -24.63 -9.31 -5.93
CA SER A 93 -25.49 -10.09 -6.81
C SER A 93 -26.92 -10.19 -6.30
N VAL A 94 -27.11 -10.51 -5.02
CA VAL A 94 -28.44 -10.55 -4.39
C VAL A 94 -29.11 -9.18 -4.45
N LEU A 95 -28.39 -8.11 -4.11
CA LEU A 95 -28.93 -6.74 -4.16
C LEU A 95 -29.26 -6.31 -5.59
N ALA A 96 -28.42 -6.66 -6.57
CA ALA A 96 -28.67 -6.36 -7.97
C ALA A 96 -29.92 -7.11 -8.48
N LEU A 97 -30.08 -8.38 -8.13
CA LEU A 97 -31.28 -9.15 -8.48
C LEU A 97 -32.54 -8.55 -7.81
N LEU A 98 -32.48 -8.20 -6.53
CA LEU A 98 -33.63 -7.63 -5.81
C LEU A 98 -34.06 -6.26 -6.34
N PHE A 99 -33.10 -5.36 -6.59
CA PHE A 99 -33.39 -3.94 -6.73
C PHE A 99 -33.09 -3.35 -8.11
N ILE A 100 -32.31 -4.03 -8.95
CA ILE A 100 -31.91 -3.53 -10.27
C ILE A 100 -32.54 -4.35 -11.39
N TYR A 101 -32.39 -5.68 -11.34
CA TYR A 101 -32.89 -6.57 -12.39
C TYR A 101 -34.33 -7.01 -12.15
N GLY A 102 -34.78 -7.06 -10.89
CA GLY A 102 -36.14 -7.43 -10.50
C GLY A 102 -36.18 -8.73 -9.70
N SER A 103 -36.96 -8.72 -8.60
CA SER A 103 -37.03 -9.82 -7.62
C SER A 103 -37.47 -11.16 -8.22
N GLU A 104 -38.25 -11.15 -9.30
CA GLU A 104 -38.66 -12.35 -10.05
C GLU A 104 -37.47 -13.16 -10.59
N LEU A 105 -36.31 -12.50 -10.79
CA LEU A 105 -35.11 -13.15 -11.26
C LEU A 105 -34.27 -13.75 -10.13
N LEU A 106 -34.63 -13.52 -8.87
CA LEU A 106 -33.90 -14.00 -7.71
C LEU A 106 -34.00 -15.53 -7.60
N SER A 107 -32.87 -16.19 -7.79
CA SER A 107 -32.71 -17.60 -7.45
C SER A 107 -31.33 -17.83 -6.86
N VAL A 108 -31.20 -18.80 -5.96
CA VAL A 108 -29.90 -19.15 -5.36
C VAL A 108 -28.86 -19.43 -6.45
N GLY A 109 -29.27 -20.14 -7.51
CA GLY A 109 -28.41 -20.45 -8.64
C GLY A 109 -27.89 -19.22 -9.38
N ARG A 110 -28.75 -18.22 -9.66
CA ARG A 110 -28.33 -16.97 -10.31
C ARG A 110 -27.51 -16.09 -9.38
N ALA A 111 -27.92 -15.99 -8.11
CA ALA A 111 -27.22 -15.22 -7.10
C ALA A 111 -25.76 -15.68 -6.95
N LEU A 112 -25.53 -17.00 -6.87
CA LEU A 112 -24.19 -17.58 -6.78
C LEU A 112 -23.39 -17.43 -8.08
N THR A 113 -24.00 -17.64 -9.25
CA THR A 113 -23.31 -17.49 -10.54
C THR A 113 -22.87 -16.03 -10.77
N LEU A 114 -23.77 -15.06 -10.61
CA LEU A 114 -23.43 -13.64 -10.71
C LEU A 114 -22.48 -13.20 -9.59
N GLY A 115 -22.63 -13.77 -8.38
CA GLY A 115 -21.74 -13.49 -7.27
C GLY A 115 -20.31 -13.94 -7.54
N ALA A 116 -20.13 -15.09 -8.21
CA ALA A 116 -18.83 -15.51 -8.71
C ALA A 116 -18.31 -14.52 -9.77
N VAL A 117 -19.12 -14.10 -10.75
CA VAL A 117 -18.68 -13.10 -11.75
C VAL A 117 -18.21 -11.80 -11.09
N TYR A 118 -18.95 -11.28 -10.11
CA TYR A 118 -18.61 -10.04 -9.39
C TYR A 118 -17.41 -10.18 -8.44
N ALA A 119 -16.98 -11.39 -8.09
CA ALA A 119 -15.83 -11.63 -7.22
C ALA A 119 -14.47 -11.48 -7.95
N TRP A 120 -14.44 -11.09 -9.22
CA TRP A 120 -13.22 -10.87 -10.00
C TRP A 120 -12.16 -9.95 -9.35
N PRO A 121 -12.50 -8.90 -8.54
CA PRO A 121 -11.50 -8.07 -7.88
C PRO A 121 -10.59 -8.86 -6.94
N MET A 122 -10.96 -10.09 -6.57
CA MET A 122 -10.07 -11.05 -5.90
C MET A 122 -8.73 -11.24 -6.62
N ALA A 123 -8.72 -11.27 -7.96
CA ALA A 123 -7.46 -11.40 -8.72
C ALA A 123 -6.57 -10.14 -8.56
N LEU A 124 -7.18 -8.96 -8.50
CA LEU A 124 -6.47 -7.70 -8.25
C LEU A 124 -5.87 -7.68 -6.83
N THR A 125 -6.61 -8.16 -5.85
CA THR A 125 -6.16 -8.21 -4.45
C THR A 125 -5.04 -9.22 -4.26
N TRP A 126 -5.09 -10.38 -4.91
CA TRP A 126 -3.96 -11.31 -4.94
C TRP A 126 -2.70 -10.67 -5.53
N GLY A 127 -2.84 -9.94 -6.64
CA GLY A 127 -1.76 -9.18 -7.25
C GLY A 127 -1.16 -8.15 -6.29
N LEU A 128 -2.00 -7.48 -5.48
CA LEU A 128 -1.57 -6.52 -4.47
C LEU A 128 -0.74 -7.19 -3.35
N VAL A 129 -1.28 -8.27 -2.79
CA VAL A 129 -0.70 -9.01 -1.65
C VAL A 129 0.61 -9.69 -2.01
N ARG A 130 0.68 -10.28 -3.21
CA ARG A 130 1.86 -10.97 -3.71
C ARG A 130 2.81 -10.04 -4.48
N ARG A 131 2.49 -8.74 -4.56
CA ARG A 131 3.18 -7.73 -5.36
C ARG A 131 3.53 -8.21 -6.77
N TRP A 132 2.53 -8.75 -7.47
CA TRP A 132 2.67 -9.14 -8.87
C TRP A 132 2.92 -7.93 -9.77
N SER A 133 3.58 -8.17 -10.90
CA SER A 133 3.64 -7.18 -11.98
C SER A 133 2.24 -6.97 -12.56
N TRP A 134 1.98 -5.79 -13.11
CA TRP A 134 0.70 -5.49 -13.76
C TRP A 134 0.35 -6.50 -14.85
N LEU A 135 1.31 -6.95 -15.64
CA LEU A 135 1.10 -8.00 -16.66
C LEU A 135 0.54 -9.29 -16.06
N ARG A 136 1.09 -9.75 -14.92
CA ARG A 136 0.62 -10.96 -14.25
C ARG A 136 -0.76 -10.75 -13.61
N THR A 137 -1.01 -9.57 -13.04
CA THR A 137 -2.32 -9.23 -12.48
C THR A 137 -3.40 -9.17 -13.55
N LEU A 138 -3.12 -8.51 -14.68
CA LEU A 138 -4.03 -8.45 -15.83
C LEU A 138 -4.25 -9.84 -16.45
N GLY A 139 -3.20 -10.66 -16.55
CA GLY A 139 -3.31 -12.05 -16.99
C GLY A 139 -4.18 -12.90 -16.06
N ALA A 140 -4.07 -12.72 -14.75
CA ALA A 140 -4.92 -13.41 -13.77
C ALA A 140 -6.38 -12.95 -13.85
N ILE A 141 -6.63 -11.66 -14.03
CA ILE A 141 -7.99 -11.12 -14.29
C ILE A 141 -8.54 -11.71 -15.58
N GLY A 142 -7.76 -11.70 -16.68
CA GLY A 142 -8.17 -12.28 -17.96
C GLY A 142 -8.51 -13.76 -17.85
N LEU A 143 -7.67 -14.55 -17.18
CA LEU A 143 -7.94 -15.96 -16.92
C LEU A 143 -9.22 -16.17 -16.09
N TYR A 144 -9.43 -15.34 -15.06
CA TYR A 144 -10.64 -15.37 -14.26
C TYR A 144 -11.89 -15.09 -15.12
N LEU A 145 -11.84 -14.06 -15.97
CA LEU A 145 -12.95 -13.70 -16.85
C LEU A 145 -13.23 -14.77 -17.90
N LEU A 146 -12.21 -15.46 -18.42
CA LEU A 146 -12.39 -16.62 -19.30
C LEU A 146 -13.11 -17.76 -18.59
N ALA A 147 -12.73 -18.06 -17.34
CA ALA A 147 -13.43 -19.06 -16.54
C ALA A 147 -14.88 -18.65 -16.23
N MET A 148 -15.12 -17.37 -15.95
CA MET A 148 -16.46 -16.83 -15.72
C MET A 148 -17.30 -16.83 -17.00
N LEU A 149 -16.70 -16.55 -18.16
CA LEU A 149 -17.37 -16.65 -19.45
C LEU A 149 -17.86 -18.09 -19.70
N ALA A 150 -16.99 -19.08 -19.50
CA ALA A 150 -17.36 -20.50 -19.61
C ALA A 150 -18.49 -20.88 -18.63
N LEU A 151 -18.42 -20.39 -17.38
CA LEU A 151 -19.47 -20.61 -16.38
C LEU A 151 -20.81 -19.99 -16.80
N THR A 152 -20.81 -18.74 -17.27
CA THR A 152 -22.03 -18.07 -17.73
C THR A 152 -22.61 -18.72 -18.98
N TRP A 153 -21.75 -19.22 -19.89
CA TRP A 153 -22.19 -19.92 -21.09
C TRP A 153 -22.85 -21.25 -20.74
N TRP A 154 -22.25 -22.07 -19.87
CA TRP A 154 -22.88 -23.30 -19.37
C TRP A 154 -24.22 -23.00 -18.70
N ARG A 155 -24.28 -21.99 -17.84
CA ARG A 155 -25.50 -21.66 -17.08
C ARG A 155 -26.57 -20.94 -17.90
N SER A 156 -26.28 -20.54 -19.14
CA SER A 156 -27.21 -19.79 -19.97
C SER A 156 -28.33 -20.70 -20.49
N VAL A 157 -29.58 -20.27 -20.28
CA VAL A 157 -30.78 -20.99 -20.75
C VAL A 157 -31.10 -20.62 -22.22
N SER A 158 -30.50 -19.55 -22.73
CA SER A 158 -30.67 -19.12 -24.12
C SER A 158 -29.30 -18.85 -24.74
N PRO A 159 -29.07 -19.23 -26.01
CA PRO A 159 -27.82 -18.94 -26.70
C PRO A 159 -27.66 -17.42 -26.82
N GLN A 160 -26.64 -16.89 -26.14
CA GLN A 160 -26.26 -15.48 -26.24
C GLN A 160 -25.08 -15.35 -27.20
N PRO A 161 -25.06 -14.33 -28.08
CA PRO A 161 -23.90 -14.04 -28.89
C PRO A 161 -22.64 -13.87 -28.03
N LEU A 162 -21.50 -14.34 -28.52
CA LEU A 162 -20.23 -14.15 -27.82
C LEU A 162 -19.91 -12.66 -27.60
N THR A 163 -20.26 -11.81 -28.57
CA THR A 163 -20.03 -10.36 -28.53
C THR A 163 -20.79 -9.67 -27.40
N THR A 164 -22.03 -10.08 -27.11
CA THR A 164 -22.83 -9.49 -26.02
C THR A 164 -22.27 -9.91 -24.66
N SER A 165 -21.90 -11.18 -24.52
CA SER A 165 -21.29 -11.72 -23.29
C SER A 165 -19.94 -11.06 -22.99
N LEU A 166 -19.09 -10.90 -24.01
CA LEU A 166 -17.81 -10.20 -23.90
C LEU A 166 -17.99 -8.70 -23.62
N GLY A 167 -18.96 -8.05 -24.26
CA GLY A 167 -19.29 -6.65 -23.99
C GLY A 167 -19.73 -6.41 -22.55
N TRP A 168 -20.58 -7.29 -22.00
CA TRP A 168 -21.04 -7.22 -20.62
C TRP A 168 -19.90 -7.44 -19.60
N LEU A 169 -19.11 -8.51 -19.77
CA LEU A 169 -17.93 -8.76 -18.92
C LEU A 169 -16.88 -7.65 -19.03
N GLY A 170 -16.66 -7.14 -20.24
CA GLY A 170 -15.76 -6.01 -20.49
C GLY A 170 -16.23 -4.74 -19.77
N GLY A 171 -17.53 -4.43 -19.84
CA GLY A 171 -18.12 -3.28 -19.15
C GLY A 171 -17.97 -3.33 -17.63
N LEU A 172 -18.05 -4.52 -17.02
CA LEU A 172 -17.85 -4.72 -15.58
C LEU A 172 -16.42 -4.43 -15.12
N VAL A 173 -15.44 -4.68 -15.97
CA VAL A 173 -14.02 -4.74 -15.56
C VAL A 173 -13.21 -3.55 -16.07
N LEU A 174 -13.50 -3.07 -17.28
CA LEU A 174 -12.65 -2.10 -17.97
C LEU A 174 -12.51 -0.80 -17.18
N ILE A 175 -13.63 -0.21 -16.73
CA ILE A 175 -13.58 1.04 -15.97
C ILE A 175 -12.80 0.86 -14.66
N PRO A 176 -13.13 -0.09 -13.77
CA PRO A 176 -12.34 -0.30 -12.56
C PRO A 176 -10.86 -0.60 -12.81
N VAL A 177 -10.54 -1.41 -13.83
CA VAL A 177 -9.14 -1.71 -14.18
C VAL A 177 -8.41 -0.46 -14.66
N LEU A 178 -9.01 0.37 -15.52
CA LEU A 178 -8.40 1.62 -15.96
C LEU A 178 -8.17 2.58 -14.79
N VAL A 179 -9.15 2.74 -13.90
CA VAL A 179 -9.01 3.57 -12.70
C VAL A 179 -7.86 3.06 -11.82
N THR A 180 -7.82 1.75 -11.55
CA THR A 180 -6.77 1.13 -10.73
C THR A 180 -5.38 1.21 -11.37
N LEU A 181 -5.30 1.14 -12.70
CA LEU A 181 -4.06 1.37 -13.45
C LEU A 181 -3.59 2.82 -13.34
N VAL A 182 -4.48 3.82 -13.42
CA VAL A 182 -4.09 5.23 -13.28
C VAL A 182 -3.58 5.52 -11.87
N ILE A 183 -4.30 5.09 -10.83
CA ILE A 183 -3.89 5.30 -9.43
C ILE A 183 -2.75 4.37 -8.98
N GLY A 184 -2.43 3.34 -9.79
CA GLY A 184 -1.35 2.40 -9.55
C GLY A 184 -0.25 2.41 -10.62
N ALA A 185 -0.21 3.44 -11.47
CA ALA A 185 0.64 3.50 -12.67
C ALA A 185 2.13 3.45 -12.34
N SER A 186 2.51 3.95 -11.15
CA SER A 186 3.88 3.89 -10.65
C SER A 186 3.88 3.61 -9.14
N GLY A 187 4.99 3.09 -8.62
CA GLY A 187 5.17 2.92 -7.18
C GLY A 187 4.98 4.22 -6.39
N ARG A 188 5.36 5.36 -6.97
CA ARG A 188 5.18 6.70 -6.38
C ARG A 188 3.71 7.10 -6.23
N ILE A 189 2.93 6.88 -7.28
CA ILE A 189 1.49 7.22 -7.29
C ILE A 189 0.74 6.24 -6.38
N ARG A 190 1.04 4.94 -6.47
CA ARG A 190 0.40 3.89 -5.65
C ARG A 190 0.52 4.13 -4.14
N ALA A 191 1.60 4.75 -3.68
CA ALA A 191 1.80 5.04 -2.27
C ALA A 191 0.89 6.16 -1.73
N VAL A 192 0.44 7.09 -2.58
CA VAL A 192 -0.29 8.31 -2.15
C VAL A 192 -1.74 8.32 -2.65
N ALA A 193 -1.97 7.85 -3.88
CA ALA A 193 -3.25 7.94 -4.57
C ALA A 193 -4.44 7.33 -3.84
N PRO A 194 -4.34 6.16 -3.17
CA PRO A 194 -5.47 5.59 -2.45
C PRO A 194 -6.03 6.55 -1.40
N TYR A 195 -5.16 7.30 -0.70
CA TYR A 195 -5.54 8.22 0.36
C TYR A 195 -6.16 9.52 -0.16
N LEU A 196 -5.73 9.96 -1.35
CA LEU A 196 -6.24 11.16 -2.00
C LEU A 196 -7.51 10.90 -2.82
N LEU A 197 -7.73 9.67 -3.27
CA LEU A 197 -8.88 9.27 -4.10
C LEU A 197 -10.24 9.70 -3.52
N PRO A 198 -10.62 9.37 -2.27
CA PRO A 198 -11.91 9.77 -1.74
C PRO A 198 -12.08 11.30 -1.65
N ILE A 199 -10.99 12.02 -1.41
CA ILE A 199 -10.99 13.49 -1.33
C ILE A 199 -11.26 14.08 -2.71
N PHE A 200 -10.52 13.68 -3.73
CA PHE A 200 -10.72 14.21 -5.09
C PHE A 200 -12.00 13.72 -5.75
N MET A 201 -12.50 12.54 -5.39
CA MET A 201 -13.83 12.10 -5.79
C MET A 201 -14.93 13.00 -5.23
N LEU A 202 -14.86 13.34 -3.94
CA LEU A 202 -15.79 14.27 -3.30
C LEU A 202 -15.71 15.66 -3.94
N LEU A 203 -14.51 16.18 -4.15
CA LEU A 203 -14.29 17.49 -4.77
C LEU A 203 -14.79 17.53 -6.21
N ALA A 204 -14.47 16.52 -7.03
CA ALA A 204 -14.94 16.45 -8.41
C ALA A 204 -16.46 16.30 -8.51
N ALA A 205 -17.06 15.44 -7.66
CA ALA A 205 -18.51 15.31 -7.56
C ALA A 205 -19.19 16.62 -7.16
N SER A 206 -18.60 17.37 -6.22
CA SER A 206 -19.12 18.68 -5.80
C SER A 206 -19.08 19.73 -6.91
N SER A 207 -18.00 19.77 -7.71
CA SER A 207 -17.89 20.65 -8.88
C SER A 207 -18.94 20.33 -9.92
N VAL A 208 -19.08 19.05 -10.27
CA VAL A 208 -20.08 18.62 -11.24
C VAL A 208 -21.48 18.92 -10.75
N LEU A 209 -21.78 18.67 -9.47
CA LEU A 209 -23.08 18.99 -8.89
C LEU A 209 -23.36 20.50 -8.94
N ALA A 210 -22.40 21.36 -8.61
CA ALA A 210 -22.56 22.80 -8.71
C ALA A 210 -22.86 23.26 -10.15
N LEU A 211 -22.18 22.67 -11.14
CA LEU A 211 -22.44 22.97 -12.56
C LEU A 211 -23.79 22.41 -13.02
N GLN A 212 -24.22 21.24 -12.54
CA GLN A 212 -25.55 20.70 -12.84
C GLN A 212 -26.67 21.59 -12.27
N LEU A 213 -26.48 22.11 -11.04
CA LEU A 213 -27.41 23.06 -10.44
C LEU A 213 -27.50 24.35 -11.27
N LEU A 214 -26.35 24.85 -11.73
CA LEU A 214 -26.28 26.03 -12.62
C LEU A 214 -27.04 25.80 -13.93
N VAL A 215 -26.85 24.64 -14.56
CA VAL A 215 -27.56 24.29 -15.81
C VAL A 215 -29.06 24.12 -15.57
N SER A 216 -29.46 23.50 -14.46
CA SER A 216 -30.88 23.30 -14.15
C SER A 216 -31.63 24.59 -13.81
N GLY A 217 -30.92 25.63 -13.36
CA GLY A 217 -31.47 26.94 -13.04
C GLY A 217 -31.29 27.97 -14.15
N VAL A 218 -30.99 27.55 -15.38
CA VAL A 218 -30.66 28.49 -16.48
C VAL A 218 -31.86 29.34 -16.90
N ASP A 219 -33.08 28.81 -16.77
CA ASP A 219 -34.32 29.49 -17.16
C ASP A 219 -34.78 30.52 -16.13
N ASP A 220 -34.37 30.37 -14.86
CA ASP A 220 -34.65 31.31 -13.77
C ASP A 220 -33.40 31.51 -12.89
N PRO A 221 -32.35 32.17 -13.41
CA PRO A 221 -31.09 32.29 -12.70
C PRO A 221 -31.19 33.31 -11.55
N PRO A 222 -30.62 33.02 -10.38
CA PRO A 222 -30.68 33.94 -9.25
C PRO A 222 -29.91 35.24 -9.56
N ARG A 223 -30.41 36.38 -9.05
CA ARG A 223 -29.85 37.73 -9.35
C ARG A 223 -28.35 37.88 -9.06
N TRP A 224 -27.85 37.23 -8.02
CA TRP A 224 -26.43 37.26 -7.67
C TRP A 224 -25.56 36.62 -8.76
N LEU A 225 -26.05 35.59 -9.43
CA LEU A 225 -25.34 34.89 -10.50
C LEU A 225 -25.26 35.75 -11.76
N ILE A 226 -26.36 36.43 -12.12
CA ILE A 226 -26.37 37.42 -13.21
C ILE A 226 -25.34 38.52 -12.94
N THR A 227 -25.31 39.02 -11.70
CA THR A 227 -24.34 40.05 -11.29
C THR A 227 -22.90 39.55 -11.34
N LEU A 228 -22.66 38.31 -10.91
CA LEU A 228 -21.34 37.67 -11.00
C LEU A 228 -20.89 37.55 -12.47
N VAL A 229 -21.75 37.00 -13.34
CA VAL A 229 -21.44 36.87 -14.77
C VAL A 229 -21.21 38.23 -15.42
N GLY A 230 -21.99 39.26 -15.05
CA GLY A 230 -21.82 40.62 -15.55
C GLY A 230 -20.52 41.31 -15.09
N THR A 231 -19.97 40.92 -13.94
CA THR A 231 -18.75 41.54 -13.37
C THR A 231 -17.46 40.84 -13.82
N VAL A 232 -17.43 39.50 -13.81
CA VAL A 232 -16.21 38.73 -14.13
C VAL A 232 -16.26 38.05 -15.50
N GLY A 233 -17.39 38.07 -16.19
CA GLY A 233 -17.62 37.35 -17.44
C GLY A 233 -18.05 35.89 -17.24
N ALA A 234 -18.60 35.29 -18.30
CA ALA A 234 -19.18 33.94 -18.25
C ALA A 234 -18.14 32.85 -17.93
N TRP A 235 -17.00 32.84 -18.64
CA TRP A 235 -15.95 31.83 -18.42
C TRP A 235 -15.38 31.86 -16.99
N PRO A 236 -14.96 33.02 -16.45
CA PRO A 236 -14.50 33.09 -15.07
C PRO A 236 -15.58 32.73 -14.04
N ALA A 237 -16.84 33.14 -14.27
CA ALA A 237 -17.95 32.75 -13.40
C ALA A 237 -18.14 31.23 -13.34
N ILE A 238 -18.08 30.53 -14.47
CA ILE A 238 -18.17 29.05 -14.53
C ILE A 238 -17.03 28.41 -13.74
N VAL A 239 -15.79 28.87 -13.92
CA VAL A 239 -14.62 28.36 -13.18
C VAL A 239 -14.77 28.61 -11.67
N LEU A 240 -15.19 29.81 -11.28
CA LEU A 240 -15.44 30.14 -9.87
C LEU A 240 -16.53 29.25 -9.28
N MET A 241 -17.63 29.00 -9.98
CA MET A 241 -18.69 28.10 -9.52
C MET A 241 -18.24 26.64 -9.44
N ALA A 242 -17.38 26.19 -10.35
CA ALA A 242 -16.81 24.85 -10.28
C ALA A 242 -15.87 24.68 -9.08
N LEU A 243 -15.13 25.72 -8.70
CA LEU A 243 -14.13 25.67 -7.61
C LEU A 243 -14.65 26.14 -6.25
N ALA A 244 -15.72 26.93 -6.20
CA ALA A 244 -16.29 27.43 -4.94
C ALA A 244 -16.64 26.31 -3.94
N PRO A 245 -17.22 25.16 -4.36
CA PRO A 245 -17.45 24.03 -3.46
C PRO A 245 -16.18 23.52 -2.79
N TRP A 246 -15.01 23.66 -3.43
CA TRP A 246 -13.75 23.17 -2.86
C TRP A 246 -13.32 23.99 -1.65
N LEU A 247 -13.61 25.30 -1.63
CA LEU A 247 -13.33 26.15 -0.47
C LEU A 247 -14.18 25.72 0.73
N LEU A 248 -15.47 25.42 0.48
CA LEU A 248 -16.39 24.92 1.50
C LEU A 248 -15.97 23.53 2.00
N LEU A 249 -15.48 22.68 1.10
CA LEU A 249 -15.08 21.31 1.39
C LEU A 249 -13.62 21.17 1.83
N ALA A 250 -12.82 22.24 1.83
CA ALA A 250 -11.41 22.20 2.21
C ALA A 250 -11.23 21.74 3.66
N TRP A 251 -12.03 22.28 4.58
CA TRP A 251 -12.00 21.86 5.98
C TRP A 251 -12.46 20.41 6.19
N PRO A 252 -13.63 19.97 5.66
CA PRO A 252 -14.02 18.56 5.68
C PRO A 252 -12.98 17.61 5.10
N ALA A 253 -12.40 17.94 3.94
CA ALA A 253 -11.36 17.15 3.29
C ALA A 253 -10.13 17.01 4.19
N TRP A 254 -9.67 18.11 4.80
CA TRP A 254 -8.56 18.10 5.74
C TRP A 254 -8.88 17.33 7.03
N ALA A 255 -10.10 17.43 7.54
CA ALA A 255 -10.56 16.68 8.70
C ALA A 255 -10.61 15.16 8.42
N ILE A 256 -11.07 14.75 7.25
CA ILE A 256 -11.07 13.35 6.79
C ILE A 256 -9.63 12.84 6.67
N ALA A 257 -8.73 13.59 6.02
CA ALA A 257 -7.32 13.21 5.90
C ALA A 257 -6.66 13.02 7.28
N ARG A 258 -6.92 13.93 8.23
CA ARG A 258 -6.45 13.81 9.63
C ARG A 258 -7.03 12.61 10.37
N ALA A 259 -8.32 12.36 10.19
CA ALA A 259 -8.98 11.20 10.80
C ALA A 259 -8.38 9.90 10.25
N LEU A 260 -8.10 9.85 8.94
CA LEU A 260 -7.49 8.71 8.28
C LEU A 260 -6.05 8.46 8.78
N ALA A 261 -5.22 9.49 8.87
CA ALA A 261 -3.86 9.38 9.40
C ALA A 261 -3.85 8.91 10.88
N ARG A 262 -4.76 9.44 11.71
CA ARG A 262 -4.90 8.99 13.11
C ARG A 262 -5.41 7.56 13.22
N ALA A 263 -6.37 7.17 12.37
CA ALA A 263 -6.90 5.82 12.34
C ALA A 263 -5.86 4.80 11.85
N TYR A 264 -5.02 5.17 10.88
CA TYR A 264 -3.86 4.37 10.45
C TYR A 264 -2.84 4.22 11.58
N ARG A 265 -2.43 5.32 12.21
CA ARG A 265 -1.53 5.28 13.38
C ARG A 265 -2.08 4.42 14.52
N GLY A 266 -3.36 4.56 14.83
CA GLY A 266 -4.05 3.76 15.84
C GLY A 266 -4.44 2.34 15.41
N LYS A 267 -3.89 1.83 14.30
CA LYS A 267 -4.12 0.46 13.78
C LYS A 267 -5.58 0.06 13.65
N ARG A 268 -6.43 1.01 13.25
CA ARG A 268 -7.84 0.69 12.95
C ARG A 268 -7.97 -0.06 11.63
N PHE A 269 -7.01 0.09 10.72
CA PHE A 269 -6.90 -0.63 9.46
C PHE A 269 -5.42 -0.75 9.05
N SER A 270 -5.12 -1.65 8.11
CA SER A 270 -3.80 -1.78 7.48
C SER A 270 -3.75 -1.14 6.09
N ASP A 271 -2.55 -0.96 5.55
CA ASP A 271 -2.32 -0.46 4.19
C ASP A 271 -3.07 -1.29 3.13
N LEU A 272 -3.02 -2.62 3.23
CA LEU A 272 -3.69 -3.52 2.28
C LEU A 272 -5.21 -3.51 2.42
N TRP A 273 -5.75 -3.49 3.64
CA TRP A 273 -7.20 -3.41 3.86
C TRP A 273 -7.77 -2.11 3.31
N TYR A 274 -7.05 -1.00 3.46
CA TYR A 274 -7.44 0.27 2.90
C TYR A 274 -7.42 0.26 1.37
N LEU A 275 -6.36 -0.28 0.75
CA LEU A 275 -6.26 -0.45 -0.69
C LEU A 275 -7.38 -1.35 -1.26
N LEU A 276 -7.67 -2.45 -0.57
CA LEU A 276 -8.80 -3.33 -0.88
C LEU A 276 -10.12 -2.55 -0.85
N ALA A 277 -10.35 -1.76 0.20
CA ALA A 277 -11.55 -0.94 0.34
C ALA A 277 -11.69 0.11 -0.77
N ALA A 278 -10.60 0.78 -1.12
CA ALA A 278 -10.58 1.76 -2.21
C ALA A 278 -10.90 1.12 -3.56
N TYR A 279 -10.34 -0.06 -3.84
CA TYR A 279 -10.62 -0.78 -5.09
C TYR A 279 -12.05 -1.28 -5.17
N TRP A 280 -12.58 -1.86 -4.10
CA TRP A 280 -13.98 -2.28 -4.07
C TRP A 280 -14.94 -1.09 -4.19
N LEU A 281 -14.60 0.06 -3.61
CA LEU A 281 -15.40 1.28 -3.78
C LEU A 281 -15.51 1.69 -5.26
N VAL A 282 -14.39 1.63 -6.00
CA VAL A 282 -14.37 1.91 -7.45
C VAL A 282 -15.17 0.88 -8.23
N VAL A 283 -15.04 -0.42 -7.91
CA VAL A 283 -15.77 -1.51 -8.59
C VAL A 283 -17.28 -1.38 -8.38
N LEU A 284 -17.71 -1.17 -7.13
CA LEU A 284 -19.12 -0.98 -6.79
C LEU A 284 -19.66 0.32 -7.39
N GLY A 285 -18.87 1.40 -7.38
CA GLY A 285 -19.24 2.66 -8.02
C GLY A 285 -19.43 2.52 -9.53
N ALA A 286 -18.51 1.86 -10.23
CA ALA A 286 -18.64 1.57 -11.66
C ALA A 286 -19.88 0.73 -11.97
N SER A 287 -20.26 -0.18 -11.08
CA SER A 287 -21.46 -1.02 -11.22
C SER A 287 -22.76 -0.25 -10.93
N ALA A 288 -22.75 0.67 -9.97
CA ALA A 288 -23.91 1.46 -9.57
C ALA A 288 -24.24 2.59 -10.57
N LEU A 289 -23.22 3.12 -11.24
CA LEU A 289 -23.33 4.28 -12.15
C LEU A 289 -24.41 4.12 -13.23
N PRO A 290 -24.42 3.03 -14.05
CA PRO A 290 -25.48 2.83 -15.04
C PRO A 290 -26.86 2.66 -14.42
N SER A 291 -26.93 2.04 -13.23
CA SER A 291 -28.20 1.74 -12.56
C SER A 291 -28.89 2.97 -11.96
N LEU A 292 -28.15 4.03 -11.66
CA LEU A 292 -28.72 5.30 -11.17
C LEU A 292 -29.71 5.92 -12.16
N GLN A 293 -29.50 5.72 -13.47
CA GLN A 293 -30.39 6.16 -14.53
C GLN A 293 -31.70 5.38 -14.58
N GLY A 294 -31.66 4.08 -14.26
CA GLY A 294 -32.83 3.20 -14.36
C GLY A 294 -33.69 3.18 -13.10
N VAL A 295 -33.06 2.99 -11.93
CA VAL A 295 -33.75 2.79 -10.64
C VAL A 295 -33.52 3.93 -9.65
N GLY A 296 -32.89 5.02 -10.07
CA GLY A 296 -32.64 6.19 -9.22
C GLY A 296 -31.74 5.87 -8.01
N LEU A 297 -32.03 6.50 -6.88
CA LEU A 297 -31.25 6.36 -5.64
C LEU A 297 -31.18 4.92 -5.09
N ILE A 298 -32.10 4.04 -5.51
CA ILE A 298 -32.08 2.61 -5.13
C ILE A 298 -30.77 1.94 -5.59
N ALA A 299 -30.15 2.41 -6.68
CA ALA A 299 -28.85 1.90 -7.13
C ALA A 299 -27.74 2.07 -6.08
N LEU A 300 -27.88 3.01 -5.12
CA LEU A 300 -26.93 3.18 -4.02
C LEU A 300 -26.87 1.97 -3.07
N THR A 301 -27.87 1.08 -3.10
CA THR A 301 -27.82 -0.21 -2.39
C THR A 301 -26.61 -1.05 -2.81
N GLN A 302 -26.08 -0.87 -4.02
CA GLN A 302 -24.87 -1.54 -4.49
C GLN A 302 -23.61 -1.20 -3.68
N PHE A 303 -23.63 -0.15 -2.86
CA PHE A 303 -22.53 0.16 -1.93
C PHE A 303 -22.63 -0.57 -0.59
N ILE A 304 -23.78 -1.16 -0.22
CA ILE A 304 -23.96 -1.91 1.03
C ILE A 304 -22.92 -3.03 1.20
N PRO A 305 -22.58 -3.85 0.17
CA PRO A 305 -21.56 -4.88 0.28
C PRO A 305 -20.18 -4.36 0.71
N TRP A 306 -19.87 -3.08 0.48
CA TRP A 306 -18.62 -2.47 0.91
C TRP A 306 -18.42 -2.51 2.44
N LEU A 307 -19.52 -2.50 3.21
CA LEU A 307 -19.50 -2.55 4.67
C LEU A 307 -18.98 -3.89 5.21
N TRP A 308 -18.95 -4.95 4.40
CA TRP A 308 -18.32 -6.21 4.80
C TRP A 308 -16.83 -6.06 5.07
N ILE A 309 -16.15 -5.10 4.43
CA ILE A 309 -14.70 -4.92 4.57
C ILE A 309 -14.32 -4.57 6.02
N PRO A 310 -14.84 -3.48 6.64
CA PRO A 310 -14.53 -3.19 8.04
C PRO A 310 -15.08 -4.25 9.01
N LEU A 311 -16.25 -4.85 8.73
CA LEU A 311 -16.84 -5.88 9.59
C LEU A 311 -15.97 -7.14 9.65
N VAL A 312 -15.52 -7.63 8.49
CA VAL A 312 -14.65 -8.81 8.38
C VAL A 312 -13.25 -8.50 8.89
N ALA A 313 -12.70 -7.31 8.63
CA ALA A 313 -11.42 -6.90 9.19
C ALA A 313 -11.43 -6.91 10.73
N TRP A 314 -12.52 -6.44 11.33
CA TRP A 314 -12.71 -6.49 12.79
C TRP A 314 -12.90 -7.93 13.29
N GLY A 315 -13.83 -8.68 12.69
CA GLY A 315 -14.16 -10.05 13.11
C GLY A 315 -13.03 -11.05 12.93
N LEU A 316 -12.18 -10.88 11.90
CA LEU A 316 -11.04 -11.76 11.63
C LEU A 316 -9.75 -11.32 12.30
N ARG A 317 -9.70 -10.17 13.01
CA ARG A 317 -8.47 -9.65 13.63
C ARG A 317 -7.77 -10.68 14.51
N GLY A 318 -8.52 -11.38 15.37
CA GLY A 318 -7.96 -12.41 16.25
C GLY A 318 -7.53 -13.69 15.50
N TRP A 319 -8.21 -14.02 14.40
CA TRP A 319 -7.79 -15.13 13.56
C TRP A 319 -6.50 -14.76 12.80
N LEU A 320 -6.44 -13.60 12.16
CA LEU A 320 -5.27 -13.17 11.39
C LEU A 320 -4.04 -12.87 12.28
N ALA A 321 -4.24 -12.62 13.57
CA ALA A 321 -3.16 -12.37 14.52
C ALA A 321 -2.04 -13.45 14.46
N PRO A 322 -0.77 -13.02 14.39
CA PRO A 322 0.38 -13.91 14.52
C PRO A 322 0.38 -14.65 15.85
N ARG A 323 1.04 -15.81 15.88
CA ARG A 323 1.21 -16.62 17.09
C ARG A 323 2.69 -16.66 17.46
N GLY A 324 3.00 -16.36 18.72
CA GLY A 324 4.36 -16.34 19.25
C GLY A 324 5.02 -14.96 19.20
N VAL A 325 6.27 -14.90 19.66
CA VAL A 325 7.08 -13.67 19.64
C VAL A 325 7.57 -13.42 18.21
N PRO A 326 7.34 -12.23 17.63
CA PRO A 326 7.78 -11.94 16.27
C PRO A 326 9.30 -11.70 16.19
N PRO A 327 10.00 -12.34 15.24
CA PRO A 327 11.40 -12.03 14.99
C PRO A 327 11.53 -10.65 14.31
N THR A 328 12.60 -9.92 14.62
CA THR A 328 12.91 -8.63 14.01
C THR A 328 13.97 -8.80 12.92
N LEU A 329 13.62 -8.43 11.69
CA LEU A 329 14.53 -8.39 10.55
C LEU A 329 15.12 -7.00 10.38
N LEU A 330 16.44 -6.91 10.41
CA LEU A 330 17.17 -5.72 9.97
C LEU A 330 17.57 -5.86 8.50
N VAL A 331 17.21 -4.88 7.68
CA VAL A 331 17.59 -4.82 6.27
C VAL A 331 18.67 -3.76 6.05
N LEU A 332 19.83 -4.21 5.58
CA LEU A 332 20.99 -3.39 5.22
C LEU A 332 21.29 -3.52 3.72
N ARG A 333 21.96 -2.53 3.14
CA ARG A 333 22.19 -2.48 1.69
C ARG A 333 23.31 -1.54 1.29
N VAL A 334 23.99 -1.87 0.20
CA VAL A 334 24.87 -0.94 -0.50
C VAL A 334 24.02 0.13 -1.22
N PHE A 335 24.20 1.40 -0.85
CA PHE A 335 23.52 2.53 -1.48
C PHE A 335 24.06 2.74 -2.91
N GLN A 336 23.36 2.22 -3.94
CA GLN A 336 23.58 2.55 -5.37
C GLN A 336 22.65 1.85 -6.37
N GLN A 337 21.89 0.80 -5.99
CA GLN A 337 21.12 -0.04 -6.92
C GLN A 337 19.58 0.04 -6.74
N ASP A 338 18.97 1.16 -7.13
CA ASP A 338 17.54 1.45 -6.88
C ASP A 338 16.58 0.32 -7.32
N ALA A 339 16.73 -0.23 -8.53
CA ALA A 339 15.78 -1.22 -9.06
C ALA A 339 15.92 -2.61 -8.42
N GLY A 340 17.16 -3.04 -8.15
CA GLY A 340 17.45 -4.34 -7.54
C GLY A 340 16.95 -4.40 -6.09
N VAL A 341 17.25 -3.36 -5.30
CA VAL A 341 16.81 -3.26 -3.91
C VAL A 341 15.28 -3.19 -3.82
N GLN A 342 14.62 -2.44 -4.70
CA GLN A 342 13.16 -2.41 -4.74
C GLN A 342 12.55 -3.79 -5.01
N ALA A 343 13.13 -4.58 -5.92
CA ALA A 343 12.67 -5.94 -6.19
C ALA A 343 12.91 -6.88 -5.00
N LEU A 344 14.03 -6.71 -4.27
CA LEU A 344 14.29 -7.44 -3.04
C LEU A 344 13.25 -7.13 -1.98
N PHE A 345 12.98 -5.85 -1.75
CA PHE A 345 11.98 -5.37 -0.81
C PHE A 345 10.58 -5.93 -1.15
N ASP A 346 10.15 -5.78 -2.41
CA ASP A 346 8.83 -6.22 -2.86
C ASP A 346 8.62 -7.75 -2.72
N ARG A 347 9.68 -8.56 -2.83
CA ARG A 347 9.57 -10.03 -2.88
C ARG A 347 9.94 -10.74 -1.58
N VAL A 348 10.88 -10.19 -0.81
CA VAL A 348 11.39 -10.80 0.42
C VAL A 348 10.79 -10.14 1.65
N VAL A 349 10.90 -8.82 1.78
CA VAL A 349 10.39 -8.08 2.96
C VAL A 349 8.88 -8.25 3.09
N GLU A 350 8.13 -8.19 2.00
CA GLU A 350 6.68 -8.36 2.04
C GLU A 350 6.22 -9.76 2.47
N ARG A 351 7.04 -10.79 2.22
CA ARG A 351 6.80 -12.13 2.75
C ARG A 351 7.18 -12.19 4.23
N TRP A 352 8.31 -11.58 4.61
CA TRP A 352 8.75 -11.48 6.00
C TRP A 352 7.72 -10.79 6.90
N ARG A 353 7.00 -9.78 6.40
CA ARG A 353 5.95 -9.07 7.16
C ARG A 353 4.84 -9.98 7.73
N HIS A 354 4.72 -11.23 7.30
CA HIS A 354 3.80 -12.21 7.91
C HIS A 354 4.40 -12.98 9.10
N SER A 355 5.71 -12.87 9.30
CA SER A 355 6.45 -13.50 10.40
C SER A 355 6.77 -12.50 11.49
N GLY A 356 7.28 -11.32 11.13
CA GLY A 356 7.76 -10.37 12.14
C GLY A 356 8.13 -9.00 11.61
N ASN A 357 8.69 -8.20 12.50
CA ASN A 357 8.99 -6.79 12.28
C ASN A 357 10.11 -6.61 11.27
N THR A 358 10.08 -5.49 10.53
CA THR A 358 11.19 -5.07 9.66
C THR A 358 11.70 -3.72 10.12
N VAL A 359 12.99 -3.60 10.33
CA VAL A 359 13.68 -2.34 10.64
C VAL A 359 14.74 -2.06 9.58
N LEU A 360 14.90 -0.80 9.19
CA LEU A 360 15.93 -0.40 8.21
C LEU A 360 16.40 1.04 8.44
N ILE A 361 17.61 1.32 8.01
CA ILE A 361 18.09 2.70 7.84
C ILE A 361 17.50 3.24 6.53
N ALA A 362 16.81 4.37 6.62
CA ALA A 362 16.11 4.96 5.49
C ALA A 362 17.13 5.36 4.40
N GLY A 363 16.73 5.19 3.14
CA GLY A 363 17.55 5.54 1.99
C GLY A 363 16.68 5.98 0.82
N THR A 364 17.29 6.72 -0.10
CA THR A 364 16.57 7.40 -1.20
C THR A 364 15.91 6.46 -2.20
N ASP A 365 16.39 5.23 -2.24
CA ASP A 365 16.04 4.13 -3.13
C ASP A 365 14.71 3.44 -2.77
N LEU A 366 14.34 3.44 -1.48
CA LEU A 366 13.11 2.82 -0.98
C LEU A 366 12.00 3.81 -0.62
N LEU A 367 12.26 5.12 -0.63
CA LEU A 367 11.28 6.15 -0.24
C LEU A 367 9.88 5.93 -0.84
N SER A 368 9.79 5.65 -2.14
CA SER A 368 8.48 5.45 -2.79
C SER A 368 7.75 4.16 -2.43
N ARG A 369 8.39 3.24 -1.69
CA ARG A 369 7.84 1.94 -1.29
C ARG A 369 7.44 1.87 0.17
N THR A 370 7.93 2.82 0.97
CA THR A 370 7.71 2.90 2.41
C THR A 370 6.89 4.11 2.84
N ILE A 371 6.58 5.04 1.92
CA ILE A 371 5.62 6.13 2.20
C ILE A 371 4.30 5.56 2.71
N ASP A 372 3.97 5.94 3.92
CA ASP A 372 2.70 5.66 4.59
C ASP A 372 1.82 6.95 4.64
N PRO A 373 0.53 6.86 5.00
CA PRO A 373 -0.33 8.04 5.03
C PRO A 373 0.07 9.05 6.13
N ASP A 374 0.77 8.60 7.17
CA ASP A 374 1.28 9.49 8.20
C ASP A 374 2.50 10.28 7.73
N ASP A 375 3.37 9.70 6.89
CA ASP A 375 4.45 10.39 6.20
C ASP A 375 3.89 11.51 5.33
N VAL A 376 2.87 11.20 4.51
CA VAL A 376 2.22 12.18 3.64
C VAL A 376 1.66 13.32 4.48
N PHE A 377 0.97 13.02 5.59
CA PHE A 377 0.41 14.06 6.44
C PHE A 377 1.47 14.88 7.18
N THR A 378 2.54 14.24 7.68
CA THR A 378 3.67 14.92 8.32
C THR A 378 4.35 15.87 7.35
N PHE A 379 4.54 15.44 6.10
CA PHE A 379 5.05 16.27 5.01
C PHE A 379 4.14 17.46 4.69
N LEU A 380 2.83 17.24 4.54
CA LEU A 380 1.88 18.31 4.25
C LEU A 380 1.83 19.38 5.36
N ASN A 381 2.16 19.03 6.60
CA ASN A 381 2.28 19.98 7.71
C ASN A 381 3.68 20.63 7.82
N GLY A 382 4.61 20.34 6.91
CA GLY A 382 5.96 20.90 6.94
C GLY A 382 6.88 20.31 8.03
N ARG A 383 6.46 19.24 8.72
CA ARG A 383 7.16 18.65 9.87
C ARG A 383 8.06 17.46 9.53
N LEU A 384 8.39 17.29 8.24
CA LEU A 384 9.18 16.13 7.79
C LEU A 384 10.58 16.07 8.45
N ALA A 385 11.16 17.22 8.80
CA ALA A 385 12.46 17.28 9.46
C ALA A 385 12.47 16.63 10.85
N GLU A 386 11.33 16.62 11.56
CA GLU A 386 11.20 16.00 12.90
C GLU A 386 11.39 14.48 12.85
N ARG A 387 11.28 13.84 11.67
CA ARG A 387 11.51 12.40 11.53
C ARG A 387 12.99 12.01 11.45
N PHE A 388 13.89 12.98 11.25
CA PHE A 388 15.33 12.75 11.16
C PHE A 388 15.98 12.76 12.54
N VAL A 389 16.87 11.80 12.75
CA VAL A 389 17.60 11.61 14.00
C VAL A 389 18.93 12.37 13.93
N ALA A 390 19.02 13.47 14.69
CA ALA A 390 20.17 14.37 14.76
C ALA A 390 21.20 13.99 15.82
N ASN A 391 20.85 13.16 16.80
CA ASN A 391 21.76 12.70 17.85
C ASN A 391 21.37 11.32 18.39
N GLU A 392 22.23 10.74 19.22
CA GLU A 392 22.03 9.40 19.80
C GLU A 392 20.83 9.33 20.75
N ALA A 393 20.51 10.40 21.49
CA ALA A 393 19.35 10.41 22.37
C ALA A 393 18.04 10.24 21.57
N GLN A 394 17.95 10.92 20.42
CA GLN A 394 16.85 10.78 19.47
C GLN A 394 16.81 9.39 18.80
N VAL A 395 17.94 8.68 18.66
CA VAL A 395 17.92 7.27 18.21
C VAL A 395 17.09 6.43 19.19
N ALA A 396 17.36 6.55 20.49
CA ALA A 396 16.65 5.76 21.51
C ALA A 396 15.18 6.15 21.65
N GLU A 397 14.82 7.41 21.41
CA GLU A 397 13.42 7.84 21.31
C GLU A 397 12.74 7.26 20.08
N ARG A 398 13.37 7.40 18.90
CA ARG A 398 12.84 6.90 17.64
C ARG A 398 12.60 5.39 17.64
N LEU A 399 13.50 4.64 18.27
CA LEU A 399 13.38 3.19 18.42
C LEU A 399 12.25 2.79 19.39
N ARG A 400 11.92 3.62 20.39
CA ARG A 400 10.76 3.39 21.27
C ARG A 400 9.44 3.64 20.53
N ASP A 401 9.44 4.55 19.56
CA ASP A 401 8.29 4.85 18.72
C ASP A 401 8.09 3.85 17.58
N PHE A 402 8.95 2.83 17.46
CA PHE A 402 8.76 1.78 16.46
C PHE A 402 7.50 0.99 16.73
N ASP A 403 6.75 0.78 15.66
CA ASP A 403 5.54 0.01 15.70
C ASP A 403 5.86 -1.48 15.50
N LEU A 404 6.03 -2.19 16.62
CA LEU A 404 6.43 -3.60 16.65
C LEU A 404 5.26 -4.58 16.74
N ASP A 405 4.05 -4.06 16.92
CA ASP A 405 2.83 -4.87 17.01
C ASP A 405 2.30 -5.19 15.60
N PRO A 406 1.54 -6.29 15.41
CA PRO A 406 0.90 -6.56 14.13
C PRO A 406 -0.26 -5.59 13.85
N ASP A 407 -0.52 -5.31 12.57
CA ASP A 407 -1.72 -4.66 12.08
C ASP A 407 -2.95 -5.59 12.17
N PRO A 408 -4.19 -5.10 11.96
CA PRO A 408 -5.39 -5.94 11.99
C PRO A 408 -5.42 -7.09 10.96
N ASP A 409 -4.63 -7.01 9.89
CA ASP A 409 -4.40 -8.12 8.95
C ASP A 409 -3.39 -9.17 9.44
N GLY A 410 -2.80 -8.96 10.62
CA GLY A 410 -1.74 -9.79 11.18
C GLY A 410 -0.36 -9.55 10.57
N ARG A 411 -0.19 -8.53 9.72
CA ARG A 411 1.11 -8.20 9.13
C ARG A 411 1.83 -7.17 9.98
N TYR A 412 3.15 -7.22 9.97
CA TYR A 412 3.98 -6.23 10.64
C TYR A 412 4.34 -5.07 9.72
N ARG A 413 4.52 -3.88 10.30
CA ARG A 413 4.92 -2.68 9.56
C ARG A 413 6.43 -2.65 9.33
N VAL A 414 6.84 -1.82 8.38
CA VAL A 414 8.25 -1.54 8.12
C VAL A 414 8.60 -0.27 8.86
N ASN A 415 9.58 -0.34 9.75
CA ASN A 415 10.04 0.77 10.58
C ASN A 415 11.34 1.32 9.99
N GLU A 416 11.37 2.63 9.75
CA GLU A 416 12.51 3.31 9.13
C GLU A 416 13.14 4.32 10.09
N CYS A 417 14.46 4.26 10.22
CA CYS A 417 15.24 5.29 10.90
C CYS A 417 15.86 6.24 9.88
N TYR A 418 15.41 7.49 9.85
CA TYR A 418 16.00 8.54 9.02
C TYR A 418 17.19 9.15 9.77
N CYS A 419 18.40 8.89 9.29
CA CYS A 419 19.63 9.34 9.93
C CYS A 419 20.34 10.39 9.08
N PHE A 420 21.14 11.22 9.72
CA PHE A 420 22.15 12.05 9.03
C PHE A 420 23.47 11.30 8.94
N ASP A 421 24.39 11.79 8.11
CA ASP A 421 25.73 11.20 7.95
C ASP A 421 26.54 11.14 9.26
N SER A 422 26.20 11.97 10.25
CA SER A 422 26.84 11.99 11.57
C SER A 422 26.26 10.99 12.57
N THR A 423 25.07 10.42 12.31
CA THR A 423 24.32 9.62 13.30
C THR A 423 24.00 8.19 12.88
N TRP A 424 24.31 7.80 11.64
CA TRP A 424 23.94 6.49 11.12
C TRP A 424 24.64 5.33 11.83
N GLN A 425 25.87 5.50 12.35
CA GLN A 425 26.59 4.44 13.07
C GLN A 425 25.93 4.10 14.41
N GLN A 426 25.50 5.13 15.16
CA GLN A 426 24.76 4.95 16.41
C GLN A 426 23.40 4.33 16.15
N ALA A 427 22.71 4.76 15.10
CA ALA A 427 21.46 4.15 14.67
C ALA A 427 21.64 2.67 14.29
N LEU A 428 22.68 2.35 13.51
CA LEU A 428 23.02 0.98 13.14
C LEU A 428 23.23 0.10 14.38
N ALA A 429 24.07 0.53 15.32
CA ALA A 429 24.34 -0.23 16.54
C ALA A 429 23.05 -0.51 17.32
N ALA A 430 22.19 0.51 17.46
CA ALA A 430 20.92 0.38 18.17
C ALA A 430 19.89 -0.50 17.43
N LEU A 431 19.90 -0.50 16.10
CA LEU A 431 19.07 -1.38 15.28
C LEU A 431 19.56 -2.84 15.34
N VAL A 432 20.87 -3.06 15.25
CA VAL A 432 21.48 -4.40 15.38
C VAL A 432 21.15 -4.99 16.74
N ALA A 433 21.23 -4.19 17.82
CA ALA A 433 20.87 -4.63 19.17
C ALA A 433 19.42 -5.12 19.31
N GLN A 434 18.53 -4.74 18.39
CA GLN A 434 17.13 -5.17 18.39
C GLN A 434 16.79 -6.26 17.39
N ALA A 435 17.67 -6.51 16.43
CA ALA A 435 17.45 -7.49 15.37
C ALA A 435 17.71 -8.91 15.87
N ASP A 436 16.93 -9.85 15.36
CA ASP A 436 17.17 -11.29 15.52
C ASP A 436 17.87 -11.86 14.28
N VAL A 437 17.51 -11.33 13.11
CA VAL A 437 17.99 -11.77 11.80
C VAL A 437 18.34 -10.54 10.96
N VAL A 438 19.39 -10.66 10.15
CA VAL A 438 19.84 -9.60 9.24
C VAL A 438 19.78 -10.09 7.80
N LEU A 439 19.25 -9.26 6.92
CA LEU A 439 19.36 -9.38 5.47
C LEU A 439 20.19 -8.21 4.96
N MET A 440 21.37 -8.48 4.41
CA MET A 440 22.24 -7.45 3.85
C MET A 440 22.43 -7.67 2.35
N ASP A 441 22.08 -6.66 1.56
CA ASP A 441 22.30 -6.66 0.12
C ASP A 441 23.70 -6.11 -0.22
N LEU A 442 24.64 -7.00 -0.51
CA LEU A 442 26.04 -6.70 -0.88
C LEU A 442 26.27 -6.70 -2.40
N ARG A 443 25.22 -6.74 -3.23
CA ARG A 443 25.39 -6.73 -4.69
C ARG A 443 26.13 -5.47 -5.14
N GLY A 444 27.20 -5.66 -5.92
CA GLY A 444 28.12 -4.57 -6.30
C GLY A 444 28.98 -3.99 -5.18
N PHE A 445 29.07 -4.65 -4.01
CA PHE A 445 29.98 -4.25 -2.92
C PHE A 445 31.44 -4.32 -3.35
N GLN A 446 32.21 -3.31 -2.94
CA GLN A 446 33.63 -3.13 -3.22
C GLN A 446 34.35 -2.60 -1.97
N ALA A 447 35.66 -2.76 -1.89
CA ALA A 447 36.47 -2.30 -0.73
C ALA A 447 36.32 -0.80 -0.40
N ARG A 448 35.91 0.03 -1.38
CA ARG A 448 35.62 1.47 -1.18
C ARG A 448 34.35 1.75 -0.36
N ASN A 449 33.45 0.79 -0.21
CA ASN A 449 32.18 0.94 0.50
C ASN A 449 32.38 0.89 2.02
N GLN A 450 33.11 1.86 2.58
CA GLN A 450 33.52 1.87 4.00
C GLN A 450 32.34 1.76 4.98
N GLY A 451 31.19 2.35 4.64
CA GLY A 451 29.96 2.20 5.45
C GLY A 451 29.52 0.74 5.59
N CYS A 452 29.48 0.00 4.48
CA CYS A 452 29.12 -1.42 4.49
C CYS A 452 30.18 -2.29 5.16
N ARG A 453 31.47 -1.91 5.10
CA ARG A 453 32.54 -2.59 5.84
C ARG A 453 32.36 -2.47 7.35
N HIS A 454 32.03 -1.26 7.81
CA HIS A 454 31.69 -1.02 9.21
C HIS A 454 30.44 -1.83 9.62
N GLU A 455 29.40 -1.86 8.79
CA GLU A 455 28.21 -2.69 9.01
C GLU A 455 28.59 -4.17 9.19
N LEU A 456 29.40 -4.74 8.30
CA LEU A 456 29.85 -6.14 8.40
C LEU A 456 30.60 -6.43 9.71
N GLY A 457 31.48 -5.52 10.15
CA GLY A 457 32.20 -5.66 11.43
C GLY A 457 31.27 -5.64 12.65
N VAL A 458 30.25 -4.77 12.65
CA VAL A 458 29.21 -4.73 13.70
C VAL A 458 28.40 -6.04 13.71
N LEU A 459 28.06 -6.57 12.52
CA LEU A 459 27.31 -7.82 12.40
C LEU A 459 28.12 -9.05 12.87
N ALA A 460 29.43 -9.05 12.63
CA ALA A 460 30.31 -10.14 13.06
C ALA A 460 30.37 -10.27 14.58
N THR A 461 30.37 -9.12 15.28
CA THR A 461 30.57 -9.06 16.73
C THR A 461 29.30 -9.15 17.56
N ALA A 462 28.12 -8.99 16.96
CA ALA A 462 26.84 -9.04 17.67
C ALA A 462 26.48 -10.48 18.12
N PRO A 463 26.46 -10.81 19.43
CA PRO A 463 26.33 -12.19 19.89
C PRO A 463 24.89 -12.73 19.80
N HIS A 464 23.88 -11.86 19.90
CA HIS A 464 22.46 -12.23 19.92
C HIS A 464 21.85 -12.47 18.53
N LEU A 465 22.55 -12.08 17.46
CA LEU A 465 22.09 -12.32 16.10
C LEU A 465 22.07 -13.82 15.81
N GLN A 466 20.89 -14.32 15.48
CA GLN A 466 20.70 -15.72 15.14
C GLN A 466 21.21 -16.02 13.73
N ARG A 467 21.04 -15.07 12.80
CA ARG A 467 21.33 -15.29 11.38
C ARG A 467 21.67 -14.00 10.65
N VAL A 468 22.66 -14.07 9.75
CA VAL A 468 23.01 -13.00 8.81
C VAL A 468 22.98 -13.55 7.38
N VAL A 469 22.02 -13.12 6.57
CA VAL A 469 21.89 -13.52 5.17
C VAL A 469 22.48 -12.43 4.28
N LEU A 470 23.54 -12.77 3.55
CA LEU A 470 24.28 -11.86 2.67
C LEU A 470 23.96 -12.17 1.21
N LEU A 471 23.45 -11.18 0.48
CA LEU A 471 23.17 -11.30 -0.94
C LEU A 471 24.36 -10.81 -1.75
N PHE A 472 24.79 -11.59 -2.74
CA PHE A 472 25.92 -11.23 -3.60
C PHE A 472 25.62 -11.48 -5.08
N ASP A 473 26.40 -10.84 -5.95
CA ASP A 473 26.40 -11.04 -7.40
C ASP A 473 27.84 -11.20 -7.93
N GLY A 474 28.00 -11.34 -9.24
CA GLY A 474 29.32 -11.49 -9.87
C GLY A 474 30.25 -10.27 -9.70
N ASN A 475 29.72 -9.12 -9.29
CA ASN A 475 30.49 -7.88 -9.09
C ASN A 475 30.82 -7.61 -7.61
N THR A 476 30.49 -8.55 -6.73
CA THR A 476 30.68 -8.42 -5.28
C THR A 476 32.08 -8.87 -4.88
N ASP A 477 32.86 -8.00 -4.24
CA ASP A 477 34.14 -8.35 -3.63
C ASP A 477 33.91 -9.16 -2.34
N ARG A 478 33.74 -10.49 -2.51
CA ARG A 478 33.53 -11.41 -1.38
C ARG A 478 34.75 -11.55 -0.49
N HIS A 479 35.96 -11.37 -1.01
CA HIS A 479 37.17 -11.54 -0.21
C HIS A 479 37.22 -10.48 0.89
N THR A 480 37.01 -9.21 0.52
CA THR A 480 36.95 -8.11 1.49
C THR A 480 35.81 -8.28 2.48
N ALA A 481 34.61 -8.67 2.01
CA ALA A 481 33.47 -8.87 2.90
C ALA A 481 33.68 -10.03 3.90
N LEU A 482 34.34 -11.11 3.49
CA LEU A 482 34.69 -12.23 4.39
C LEU A 482 35.73 -11.81 5.43
N ALA A 483 36.71 -10.99 5.05
CA ALA A 483 37.71 -10.47 5.98
C ALA A 483 37.07 -9.63 7.11
N ASP A 484 36.04 -8.85 6.78
CA ASP A 484 35.30 -8.05 7.77
C ASP A 484 34.36 -8.91 8.66
N LEU A 485 34.20 -10.21 8.36
CA LEU A 485 33.32 -11.15 9.08
C LEU A 485 34.08 -12.21 9.90
N VAL A 486 35.41 -12.16 9.97
CA VAL A 486 36.26 -13.20 10.59
C VAL A 486 35.90 -13.52 12.06
N GLY A 487 35.22 -12.61 12.77
CA GLY A 487 34.75 -12.82 14.15
C GLY A 487 33.35 -13.45 14.29
N ALA A 488 32.65 -13.72 13.19
CA ALA A 488 31.29 -14.26 13.24
C ALA A 488 31.29 -15.78 13.59
N PRO A 489 30.47 -16.23 14.55
CA PRO A 489 30.26 -17.65 14.84
C PRO A 489 29.90 -18.47 13.61
N GLU A 490 30.42 -19.71 13.58
CA GLU A 490 30.21 -20.64 12.49
C GLU A 490 28.72 -20.88 12.23
N GLY A 491 28.33 -20.97 10.96
CA GLY A 491 26.95 -21.23 10.54
C GLY A 491 25.97 -20.05 10.63
N ARG A 492 26.35 -18.93 11.26
CA ARG A 492 25.52 -17.72 11.35
C ARG A 492 25.35 -17.01 10.01
N VAL A 493 26.44 -16.90 9.25
CA VAL A 493 26.47 -16.18 7.98
C VAL A 493 26.10 -17.11 6.84
N VAL A 494 25.04 -16.76 6.10
CA VAL A 494 24.57 -17.51 4.94
C VAL A 494 24.67 -16.63 3.69
N TRP A 495 25.43 -17.10 2.70
CA TRP A 495 25.59 -16.42 1.43
C TRP A 495 24.56 -16.90 0.41
N VAL A 496 23.85 -15.98 -0.24
CA VAL A 496 22.90 -16.31 -1.30
C VAL A 496 23.21 -15.49 -2.55
N GLU A 497 23.49 -16.18 -3.64
CA GLU A 497 23.71 -15.54 -4.94
C GLU A 497 22.38 -14.98 -5.47
N ALA A 498 22.35 -13.68 -5.77
CA ALA A 498 21.14 -12.93 -6.10
C ALA A 498 21.33 -11.97 -7.30
N GLY A 499 22.13 -12.38 -8.30
CA GLY A 499 22.32 -11.60 -9.53
C GLY A 499 21.00 -11.33 -10.29
N ARG A 500 20.08 -12.30 -10.29
CA ARG A 500 18.66 -12.11 -10.70
C ARG A 500 17.73 -12.67 -9.63
N LEU A 501 16.78 -11.85 -9.17
CA LEU A 501 15.82 -12.21 -8.11
C LEU A 501 14.66 -13.04 -8.66
N GLU A 502 14.92 -14.22 -9.22
CA GLU A 502 13.88 -15.14 -9.68
C GLU A 502 13.12 -15.80 -8.52
N GLN A 503 11.94 -16.39 -8.80
CA GLN A 503 11.08 -16.96 -7.76
C GLN A 503 11.78 -18.02 -6.90
N LYS A 504 12.64 -18.84 -7.51
CA LYS A 504 13.46 -19.85 -6.81
C LYS A 504 14.47 -19.20 -5.85
N ARG A 505 15.15 -18.13 -6.29
CA ARG A 505 16.11 -17.39 -5.45
C ARG A 505 15.41 -16.67 -4.31
N VAL A 506 14.24 -16.07 -4.55
CA VAL A 506 13.44 -15.47 -3.47
C VAL A 506 13.03 -16.52 -2.44
N ALA A 507 12.61 -17.71 -2.88
CA ALA A 507 12.30 -18.81 -1.96
C ALA A 507 13.54 -19.27 -1.16
N GLN A 508 14.72 -19.29 -1.79
CA GLN A 508 15.99 -19.58 -1.12
C GLN A 508 16.34 -18.52 -0.06
N ILE A 509 16.20 -17.22 -0.37
CA ILE A 509 16.46 -16.13 0.57
C ILE A 509 15.50 -16.20 1.76
N VAL A 510 14.19 -16.31 1.49
CA VAL A 510 13.17 -16.41 2.55
C VAL A 510 13.38 -17.68 3.39
N GLY A 511 13.75 -18.79 2.75
CA GLY A 511 14.13 -20.01 3.45
C GLY A 511 15.35 -19.81 4.35
N ALA A 512 16.40 -19.13 3.87
CA ALA A 512 17.57 -18.83 4.69
C ALA A 512 17.25 -17.94 5.91
N LEU A 513 16.29 -17.03 5.77
CA LEU A 513 15.83 -16.14 6.85
C LEU A 513 14.92 -16.84 7.87
N LEU A 514 14.13 -17.84 7.45
CA LEU A 514 13.07 -18.45 8.25
C LEU A 514 13.32 -19.93 8.60
N ARG A 515 14.53 -20.45 8.40
CA ARG A 515 14.87 -21.84 8.70
C ARG A 515 15.56 -21.93 10.05
N ASP A 516 14.91 -22.63 10.97
CA ASP A 516 15.50 -23.05 12.24
C ASP A 516 16.57 -24.14 11.98
N GLN A 517 17.73 -24.03 12.61
CA GLN A 517 18.80 -25.05 12.56
C GLN A 517 18.65 -25.98 13.76
N ARG A 518 17.56 -26.75 13.79
CA ARG A 518 17.46 -27.91 14.66
C ARG A 518 17.64 -29.19 13.88
#